data_AF-A0A3P1SDU2-F1
#
_entry.id   AF-A0A3P1SDU2-F1
#
_cell.length_a   1.000
_cell.length_b   1.000
_cell.length_c   1.000
_cell.angle_alpha   90.00
_cell.angle_beta   90.00
_cell.angle_gamma   90.00
#
_symmetry.space_group_name_H-M   'P 1'
#
loop_
_entity.id
_entity.type
_entity.pdbx_description
1 polymer ?
#
loop_
_entity_poly.entity_id
_entity_poly.type
_entity_poly.pdbx_seq_one_letter_code
_entity_poly.pdbx_strand_id
1 'polypeptide(L)' 'MSDTAPTIEELDPEQAERIARAPLPTKSTLRRRRCIPIQLVKFALLNLRIMSIVAREKMGH' A
#
# COMPACT_ATOMS: atom_id res chain seq x y z
N MET A 1 13.91 5.42 -26.13
CA MET A 1 13.04 4.30 -25.70
C MET A 1 11.80 4.95 -25.11
N SER A 2 10.68 4.84 -25.81
CA SER A 2 9.41 5.42 -25.37
C SER A 2 8.85 4.58 -24.24
N ASP A 3 8.77 5.16 -23.05
CA ASP A 3 8.21 4.53 -21.86
C ASP A 3 6.68 4.67 -21.93
N THR A 4 6.07 3.88 -22.82
CA THR A 4 4.61 3.82 -22.97
C THR A 4 4.08 2.94 -21.85
N ALA A 5 3.71 3.55 -20.72
CA ALA A 5 2.97 2.84 -19.69
C ALA A 5 1.68 2.28 -20.34
N PRO A 6 1.39 0.97 -20.23
CA PRO A 6 0.21 0.38 -20.85
C PRO A 6 -1.03 1.08 -20.29
N THR A 7 -1.88 1.57 -21.19
CA THR A 7 -3.17 2.18 -20.83
C THR A 7 -4.13 1.05 -20.39
N ILE A 8 -5.15 1.35 -19.56
CA ILE A 8 -6.04 0.35 -18.92
C ILE A 8 -6.65 -0.67 -19.91
N GLU A 9 -6.77 -0.31 -21.19
CA GLU A 9 -7.27 -1.15 -22.29
C GLU A 9 -6.31 -2.26 -22.74
N GLU A 10 -5.05 -2.22 -22.33
CA GLU A 10 -4.00 -3.17 -22.76
C GLU A 10 -3.49 -3.99 -21.56
N LEU A 11 -4.41 -4.44 -20.71
CA LEU A 11 -4.10 -5.45 -19.71
C LEU A 11 -3.93 -6.81 -20.39
N ASP A 12 -2.83 -7.49 -20.10
CA ASP A 12 -2.65 -8.90 -20.46
C ASP A 12 -3.90 -9.70 -20.03
N PRO A 13 -4.50 -10.51 -20.91
CA PRO A 13 -5.73 -11.26 -20.61
C PRO A 13 -5.66 -12.05 -19.29
N GLU A 14 -4.48 -12.55 -18.91
CA GLU A 14 -4.28 -13.22 -17.62
C GLU A 14 -4.44 -12.25 -16.43
N GLN A 15 -3.88 -11.05 -16.53
CA GLN A 15 -4.00 -10.00 -15.50
C GLN A 15 -5.45 -9.52 -15.37
N ALA A 16 -6.15 -9.34 -16.49
CA ALA A 16 -7.56 -8.95 -16.50
C ALA A 16 -8.43 -10.01 -15.81
N GLU A 17 -8.22 -11.29 -16.10
CA GLU A 17 -8.95 -12.39 -15.45
C GLU A 17 -8.67 -12.46 -13.94
N ARG A 18 -7.41 -12.25 -13.54
CA ARG A 18 -7.02 -12.21 -12.12
C ARG A 18 -7.69 -11.06 -11.37
N ILE A 19 -7.80 -9.88 -11.99
CA ILE A 19 -8.49 -8.72 -11.42
C ILE A 19 -10.00 -9.01 -11.31
N ALA A 20 -10.60 -9.60 -12.34
CA ALA A 20 -12.02 -9.96 -12.34
C ALA A 20 -12.40 -10.99 -11.27
N ARG A 21 -11.48 -11.93 -10.96
CA ARG A 21 -11.67 -12.93 -9.88
C ARG A 21 -11.37 -12.38 -8.48
N ALA A 22 -10.80 -11.18 -8.37
CA ALA A 22 -10.46 -10.62 -7.07
C ALA A 22 -11.74 -10.42 -6.23
N PRO A 23 -11.74 -10.84 -4.95
CA PRO A 23 -12.89 -10.62 -4.09
C PRO A 23 -13.15 -9.13 -3.92
N LEU A 24 -14.39 -8.71 -4.13
CA LEU A 24 -14.79 -7.33 -3.88
C LEU A 24 -14.56 -6.97 -2.41
N PRO A 25 -14.09 -5.74 -2.13
CA PRO A 25 -13.84 -5.32 -0.75
C PRO A 25 -15.14 -5.38 0.07
N THR A 26 -15.11 -6.11 1.18
CA THR A 26 -16.26 -6.20 2.09
C THR A 26 -16.50 -4.86 2.80
N LYS A 27 -17.73 -4.65 3.30
CA LYS A 27 -18.08 -3.48 4.13
C LYS A 27 -17.14 -3.30 5.32
N SER A 28 -16.64 -4.40 5.91
CA SER A 28 -15.66 -4.39 7.00
C SER A 28 -14.32 -3.79 6.55
N THR A 29 -13.81 -4.22 5.40
CA THR A 29 -12.58 -3.69 4.79
C THR A 29 -12.68 -2.19 4.50
N LEU A 30 -13.81 -1.75 3.94
CA LEU A 30 -14.07 -0.33 3.66
C LEU A 30 -14.15 0.50 4.94
N ARG A 31 -14.86 0.01 5.97
CA ARG A 31 -14.98 0.70 7.26
C ARG A 31 -13.62 0.87 7.92
N ARG A 32 -12.81 -0.19 7.97
CA ARG A 32 -11.45 -0.14 8.52
C ARG A 32 -10.56 0.85 7.77
N ARG A 33 -10.74 0.96 6.45
CA ARG A 33 -10.03 1.95 5.61
C ARG A 33 -10.47 3.38 5.90
N ARG A 34 -11.71 3.65 6.30
CA ARG A 34 -12.21 5.00 6.63
C ARG A 34 -11.88 5.47 8.04
N CYS A 35 -11.36 4.62 8.92
CA CYS A 35 -11.03 4.99 10.29
C CYS A 35 -9.74 5.82 10.37
N ILE A 36 -9.88 7.15 10.32
CA ILE A 36 -8.77 8.11 10.45
C ILE A 36 -7.88 7.86 11.70
N PRO A 37 -8.44 7.57 12.90
CA PRO A 37 -7.60 7.30 14.07
C PRO A 37 -6.68 6.08 13.88
N ILE A 38 -7.19 5.02 13.25
CA ILE A 38 -6.40 3.81 12.96
C ILE A 38 -5.29 4.13 11.95
N GLN A 39 -5.57 4.97 10.95
CA GLN A 39 -4.55 5.40 9.99
C GLN A 39 -3.46 6.23 10.66
N LEU A 40 -3.82 7.17 11.54
CA LEU A 40 -2.85 8.00 12.27
C LEU A 40 -1.96 7.16 13.18
N VAL A 41 -2.52 6.19 13.90
CA VAL A 41 -1.74 5.26 14.72
C VAL A 41 -0.76 4.46 13.85
N LYS A 42 -1.22 3.90 12.73
CA LYS A 42 -0.34 3.17 11.80
C LYS A 42 0.77 4.05 11.24
N PHE A 43 0.44 5.28 10.87
CA PHE A 43 1.39 6.26 10.38
C PHE A 43 2.46 6.58 11.44
N ALA A 44 2.04 6.91 12.66
CA ALA A 44 2.95 7.20 13.77
C ALA A 44 3.89 6.02 14.06
N LEU A 45 3.35 4.80 14.17
CA LEU A 45 4.16 3.60 14.44
C LEU A 45 5.20 3.33 13.36
N LEU A 46 4.82 3.48 12.08
CA LEU A 46 5.76 3.30 10.97
C LEU A 46 6.90 4.31 11.03
N ASN A 47 6.57 5.60 11.22
CA ASN A 47 7.57 6.65 11.30
C ASN A 47 8.48 6.49 12.52
N LEU A 48 7.93 6.14 13.69
CA LEU A 48 8.73 5.86 14.90
C LEU A 48 9.67 4.67 14.69
N ARG A 49 9.24 3.62 13.99
CA ARG A 49 10.10 2.47 13.67
C ARG A 49 11.25 2.87 12.75
N ILE A 50 10.99 3.70 11.75
CA ILE A 50 12.06 4.21 10.86
C ILE A 50 13.03 5.08 11.67
N MET A 51 12.52 6.00 12.49
CA MET A 51 13.32 6.86 13.35
C MET A 51 14.17 6.05 14.33
N SER A 52 13.65 4.97 14.90
CA SER A 52 14.41 4.12 15.83
C SER A 52 15.52 3.34 15.12
N ILE A 53 15.29 2.85 13.91
CA ILE A 53 16.34 2.23 13.08
C ILE A 53 17.41 3.28 12.76
N VAL A 54 17.01 4.44 12.24
CA VAL A 54 17.94 5.53 11.88
C VAL A 54 18.74 6.01 13.10
N ALA A 55 18.10 6.18 14.26
CA ALA A 55 18.77 6.59 15.49
C ALA A 55 19.79 5.54 15.95
N ARG A 56 19.44 4.24 15.88
CA ARG A 56 20.37 3.15 16.22
C ARG A 56 21.57 3.10 15.28
N GLU A 57 21.35 3.23 13.97
CA GLU A 57 22.43 3.27 12.98
C GLU A 57 23.30 4.53 13.14
N LYS A 58 22.70 5.68 13.44
CA LYS A 58 23.41 6.97 13.60
C LYS A 58 24.16 7.10 14.94
N MET A 59 23.65 6.49 16.01
CA MET A 59 24.25 6.55 17.36
C MET A 59 25.14 5.34 17.69
N GLY A 60 25.16 4.32 16.82
CA GLY A 60 26.03 3.15 16.92
C GLY A 60 27.41 3.32 16.25
N HIS A 61 27.76 4.54 15.84
CA HIS A 61 29.08 4.94 15.36
C HIS A 61 29.81 5.79 16.40
#